data_AF-A0A381Y836-F1
#
_entry.id   AF-A0A381Y836-F1
#
_cell.length_a   1.000
_cell.length_b   1.000
_cell.length_c   1.000
_cell.angle_alpha   90.00
_cell.angle_beta   90.00
_cell.angle_gamma   90.00
#
_symmetry.space_group_name_H-M   'P 1'
#
loop_
_entity.id
_entity.type
_entity.pdbx_description
1 polymer ?
#
loop_
_entity_poly.entity_id
_entity_poly.type
_entity_poly.pdbx_seq_one_letter_code
_entity_poly.pdbx_strand_id
1 'polypeptide(L)'
;MKTKTITFDQAGILSIDDNTANIFTIILGSFLIAVLAQISIPIPFTPIPITGQTIGVVLVGGLLGARRGAMAVLTYLMEGAIGLPVFAQMKAGAHVLVGPTAGYLWGFIFAAF
;
A
#
# COMPACT_ATOMS: atom_id res chain seq x y z
N MET A 1 25.17 -17.00 -26.04
CA MET A 1 25.85 -15.70 -26.00
C MET A 1 24.79 -14.61 -26.00
N LYS A 2 24.35 -14.15 -24.82
CA LYS A 2 23.39 -13.04 -24.66
C LYS A 2 24.14 -11.86 -24.06
N THR A 3 24.63 -10.99 -24.92
CA THR A 3 25.19 -9.70 -24.52
C THR A 3 24.04 -8.71 -24.49
N LYS A 4 23.62 -8.30 -23.30
CA LYS A 4 22.78 -7.12 -23.13
C LYS A 4 23.55 -6.16 -22.24
N THR A 5 24.43 -5.41 -22.88
CA THR A 5 25.10 -4.26 -22.28
C THR A 5 24.63 -3.05 -23.07
N ILE A 6 23.75 -2.27 -22.46
CA ILE A 6 23.52 -0.89 -22.89
C ILE A 6 23.73 -0.04 -21.64
N THR A 7 25.00 0.34 -21.45
CA THR A 7 25.44 1.38 -20.54
C THR A 7 25.50 2.66 -21.36
N PHE A 8 24.59 3.61 -21.09
CA PHE A 8 24.75 5.01 -21.48
C PHE A 8 25.12 5.78 -20.21
N ASP A 9 26.39 5.68 -19.88
CA ASP A 9 27.07 6.39 -18.81
C ASP A 9 27.52 7.75 -19.35
N GLN A 10 26.63 8.76 -19.38
CA GLN A 10 26.94 10.20 -19.52
C GLN A 10 25.68 11.09 -19.63
N ALA A 11 24.88 11.11 -18.59
CA ALA A 11 24.01 12.23 -18.25
C ALA A 11 23.77 12.13 -16.74
N GLY A 12 23.44 13.23 -16.06
CA GLY A 12 23.00 13.20 -14.65
C GLY A 12 21.66 12.46 -14.50
N ILE A 13 21.64 11.18 -14.88
CA ILE A 13 20.51 10.27 -14.86
C ILE A 13 20.75 9.37 -13.66
N LEU A 14 19.84 9.44 -12.70
CA LEU A 14 19.73 8.46 -11.63
C LEU A 14 19.55 7.08 -12.26
N SER A 15 20.60 6.27 -12.26
CA SER A 15 20.52 4.85 -12.57
C SER A 15 19.83 4.14 -11.41
N ILE A 16 18.51 4.00 -11.49
CA ILE A 16 17.72 3.25 -10.50
C ILE A 16 17.79 1.77 -10.88
N ASP A 17 18.31 0.95 -9.98
CA ASP A 17 18.28 -0.49 -10.11
C ASP A 17 16.86 -1.04 -9.95
N ASP A 18 16.59 -2.21 -10.55
CA ASP A 18 15.27 -2.83 -10.53
C ASP A 18 14.74 -3.04 -9.10
N ASN A 19 15.62 -3.31 -8.13
CA ASN A 19 15.20 -3.51 -6.74
C ASN A 19 14.76 -2.19 -6.10
N THR A 20 15.51 -1.11 -6.28
CA THR A 20 15.10 0.23 -5.82
C THR A 20 13.79 0.66 -6.47
N ALA A 21 13.60 0.42 -7.77
CA ALA A 21 12.33 0.70 -8.44
C ALA A 21 11.16 -0.11 -7.84
N ASN A 22 11.39 -1.39 -7.51
CA ASN A 22 10.38 -2.23 -6.87
C ASN A 22 10.01 -1.73 -5.47
N ILE A 23 11.00 -1.38 -4.65
CA ILE A 23 10.76 -0.82 -3.31
C ILE A 23 9.97 0.48 -3.41
N PHE A 24 10.36 1.35 -4.33
CA PHE A 24 9.69 2.64 -4.52
C PHE A 24 8.23 2.47 -4.93
N THR A 25 7.94 1.55 -5.86
CA THR A 25 6.55 1.28 -6.29
C THR A 25 5.70 0.66 -5.18
N ILE A 26 6.26 -0.17 -4.31
CA ILE A 26 5.59 -0.72 -3.13
C ILE A 26 5.23 0.39 -2.13
N ILE A 27 6.19 1.27 -1.81
CA ILE A 27 5.97 2.41 -0.91
C ILE A 27 4.91 3.35 -1.50
N LEU A 28 4.99 3.64 -2.80
CA LEU A 28 4.01 4.49 -3.47
C LEU A 28 2.61 3.86 -3.47
N GLY A 29 2.51 2.54 -3.65
CA GLY A 29 1.26 1.79 -3.52
C GLY A 29 0.69 1.88 -2.11
N SER A 30 1.52 1.69 -1.08
CA SER A 30 1.14 1.88 0.33
C SER A 30 0.57 3.29 0.58
N PHE A 31 1.31 4.30 0.11
CA PHE A 31 0.92 5.70 0.24
C PHE A 31 -0.41 6.00 -0.47
N LEU A 32 -0.62 5.47 -1.68
CA LEU A 32 -1.88 5.63 -2.40
C LEU A 32 -3.06 5.04 -1.60
N ILE A 33 -2.90 3.85 -1.03
CA ILE A 33 -3.91 3.23 -0.16
C ILE A 33 -4.18 4.15 1.05
N ALA A 34 -3.14 4.67 1.69
CA ALA A 34 -3.26 5.54 2.86
C ALA A 34 -4.02 6.84 2.56
N VAL A 35 -3.75 7.48 1.41
CA VAL A 35 -4.45 8.69 0.97
C VAL A 35 -5.93 8.39 0.72
N LEU A 36 -6.21 7.32 -0.02
CA LEU A 36 -7.60 6.91 -0.30
C LEU A 36 -8.32 6.44 0.97
N ALA A 37 -7.60 5.96 1.97
CA ALA A 37 -8.17 5.58 3.26
C ALA A 37 -8.83 6.74 4.00
N GLN A 38 -8.33 7.96 3.79
CA GLN A 38 -8.87 9.16 4.44
C GLN A 38 -10.22 9.57 3.87
N ILE A 39 -10.55 9.12 2.66
CA ILE A 39 -11.91 9.24 2.11
C ILE A 39 -12.80 8.26 2.88
N SER A 40 -13.36 8.74 3.99
CA SER A 40 -14.06 7.90 4.97
C SER A 40 -15.35 8.55 5.41
N ILE A 41 -16.46 7.84 5.21
CA ILE A 41 -17.81 8.27 5.58
C ILE A 41 -18.25 7.43 6.79
N PRO A 42 -18.30 8.00 8.00
CA PRO A 42 -18.82 7.30 9.17
C PRO A 42 -20.33 7.09 9.05
N ILE A 43 -20.80 5.93 9.48
CA ILE A 43 -22.21 5.55 9.47
C ILE A 43 -22.71 5.33 10.92
N PRO A 44 -23.89 5.84 11.30
CA PRO A 44 -24.30 5.93 12.70
C PRO A 44 -24.60 4.59 13.39
N PHE A 45 -24.80 3.51 12.64
CA PHE A 45 -25.20 2.20 13.16
C PHE A 45 -24.03 1.20 13.28
N THR A 46 -22.82 1.52 12.81
CA THR A 46 -21.64 0.67 13.01
C THR A 46 -20.38 1.48 13.28
N PRO A 47 -19.39 0.94 14.01
CA PRO A 47 -18.10 1.59 14.24
C PRO A 47 -17.17 1.55 13.01
N ILE A 48 -17.61 0.92 11.90
CA ILE A 48 -16.78 0.65 10.72
C ILE A 48 -17.21 1.64 9.62
N PRO A 49 -16.39 2.65 9.30
CA PRO A 49 -16.73 3.61 8.25
C PRO A 49 -16.67 2.95 6.87
N ILE A 50 -17.40 3.52 5.91
CA ILE A 50 -17.18 3.24 4.49
C ILE A 50 -15.95 4.03 4.06
N THR A 51 -14.92 3.35 3.55
CA THR A 51 -13.63 3.97 3.21
C THR A 51 -13.24 3.75 1.76
N GLY A 52 -12.42 4.64 1.22
CA GLY A 52 -11.77 4.48 -0.07
C GLY A 52 -10.61 3.46 -0.06
N GLN A 53 -10.31 2.83 1.09
CA GLN A 53 -9.23 1.83 1.19
C GLN A 53 -9.43 0.68 0.22
N THR A 54 -10.66 0.19 0.09
CA THR A 54 -11.01 -0.95 -0.78
C THR A 54 -10.68 -0.67 -2.25
N ILE A 55 -11.00 0.54 -2.72
CA ILE A 55 -10.66 1.00 -4.07
C ILE A 55 -9.14 1.07 -4.22
N GLY A 56 -8.44 1.67 -3.25
CA GLY A 56 -6.98 1.76 -3.27
C GLY A 56 -6.30 0.40 -3.33
N VAL A 57 -6.76 -0.58 -2.55
CA VAL A 57 -6.22 -1.94 -2.50
C VAL A 57 -6.37 -2.65 -3.85
N VAL A 58 -7.56 -2.60 -4.44
CA VAL A 58 -7.83 -3.24 -5.75
C VAL A 58 -7.03 -2.57 -6.86
N LEU A 59 -6.93 -1.23 -6.85
CA LEU A 59 -6.11 -0.49 -7.82
C LEU A 59 -4.63 -0.85 -7.69
N VAL A 60 -4.09 -0.85 -6.48
CA VAL A 60 -2.67 -1.18 -6.24
C VAL A 60 -2.37 -2.63 -6.61
N GLY A 61 -3.24 -3.58 -6.27
CA GLY A 61 -3.13 -4.97 -6.70
C GLY A 61 -3.14 -5.12 -8.22
N GLY A 62 -4.08 -4.46 -8.90
CA GLY A 62 -4.18 -4.48 -10.36
C GLY A 62 -3.01 -3.81 -11.08
N LEU A 63 -2.46 -2.72 -10.52
CA LEU A 63 -1.36 -1.97 -11.15
C LEU A 63 0.01 -2.59 -10.90
N LEU A 64 0.27 -3.10 -9.70
CA LEU A 64 1.59 -3.63 -9.31
C LEU A 64 1.71 -5.14 -9.51
N GLY A 65 0.59 -5.83 -9.70
CA GLY A 65 0.48 -7.28 -9.79
C GLY A 65 0.58 -7.97 -8.42
N ALA A 66 0.24 -9.27 -8.40
CA ALA A 66 0.03 -10.07 -7.21
C ALA A 66 1.03 -9.86 -6.06
N ARG A 67 2.32 -10.06 -6.34
CA ARG A 67 3.37 -10.01 -5.31
C ARG A 67 3.59 -8.60 -4.78
N ARG A 68 3.70 -7.61 -5.66
CA ARG A 68 4.01 -6.22 -5.25
C ARG A 68 2.78 -5.54 -4.63
N GLY A 69 1.58 -5.87 -5.09
CA GLY A 69 0.32 -5.44 -4.48
C GLY A 69 0.19 -5.92 -3.05
N ALA A 70 0.35 -7.23 -2.81
CA ALA A 70 0.36 -7.79 -1.46
C ALA A 70 1.44 -7.15 -0.56
N MET A 71 2.65 -6.91 -1.09
CA MET A 71 3.72 -6.23 -0.35
C MET A 71 3.39 -4.77 -0.04
N ALA A 72 2.69 -4.05 -0.94
CA ALA A 72 2.25 -2.68 -0.70
C ALA A 72 1.20 -2.62 0.41
N VAL A 73 0.26 -3.57 0.43
CA VAL A 73 -0.71 -3.69 1.53
C VAL A 73 -0.02 -4.04 2.84
N LEU A 74 0.94 -4.98 2.85
CA LEU A 74 1.71 -5.29 4.05
C LEU A 74 2.48 -4.08 4.57
N THR A 75 3.09 -3.30 3.67
CA THR A 75 3.79 -2.05 4.01
C THR A 75 2.83 -1.06 4.66
N TYR A 76 1.64 -0.88 4.08
CA TYR A 76 0.57 -0.05 4.63
C TYR A 76 0.15 -0.47 6.06
N LEU A 77 -0.01 -1.77 6.30
CA LEU A 77 -0.35 -2.28 7.61
C LEU A 77 0.78 -2.07 8.63
N MET A 78 2.03 -2.27 8.21
CA MET A 78 3.21 -2.05 9.08
C MET A 78 3.39 -0.58 9.44
N GLU A 79 3.24 0.33 8.47
CA GLU A 79 3.26 1.79 8.68
C GLU A 79 2.24 2.19 9.75
N GLY A 80 1.01 1.72 9.59
CA GLY A 80 -0.05 1.97 10.57
C GLY A 80 0.22 1.32 11.92
N ALA A 81 0.75 0.10 11.96
CA ALA A 81 1.06 -0.61 13.20
C ALA A 81 2.12 0.11 14.06
N ILE A 82 3.17 0.65 13.42
CA ILE A 82 4.26 1.40 14.06
C ILE A 82 3.79 2.76 14.58
N GLY A 83 2.62 3.23 14.16
CA GLY A 83 1.97 4.42 14.70
C GLY A 83 1.81 5.57 13.70
N LEU A 84 2.05 5.34 12.40
CA LEU A 84 1.73 6.34 11.39
C LEU A 84 0.20 6.43 11.20
N PRO A 85 -0.38 7.64 11.09
CA PRO A 85 -1.83 7.85 10.94
C PRO A 85 -2.32 7.57 9.50
N VAL A 86 -2.06 6.36 9.01
CA VAL A 86 -2.39 5.93 7.63
C VAL A 86 -3.75 5.23 7.53
N PHE A 87 -4.31 4.77 8.64
CA PHE A 87 -5.64 4.16 8.64
C PHE A 87 -6.73 5.22 8.51
N ALA A 88 -7.92 4.80 8.10
CA ALA A 88 -9.06 5.70 7.92
C ALA A 88 -9.35 6.53 9.18
N GLN A 89 -9.72 7.79 8.99
CA GLN A 89 -9.91 8.78 10.06
C GLN A 89 -8.61 9.07 10.83
N MET A 90 -7.46 9.09 10.15
CA MET A 90 -6.13 9.30 10.73
C MET A 90 -5.81 8.35 11.91
N LYS A 91 -6.41 7.16 11.92
CA LYS A 91 -6.16 6.15 12.95
C LYS A 91 -4.76 5.55 12.76
N ALA A 92 -4.17 5.11 13.87
CA ALA A 92 -2.83 4.54 13.92
C ALA A 92 -2.70 3.51 15.05
N GLY A 93 -1.66 2.70 15.00
CA GLY A 93 -1.23 1.79 16.06
C GLY A 93 -1.70 0.34 15.87
N ALA A 94 -0.96 -0.58 16.49
CA ALA A 94 -1.22 -2.02 16.41
C ALA A 94 -2.62 -2.44 16.89
N HIS A 95 -3.25 -1.67 17.79
CA HIS A 95 -4.61 -1.96 18.27
C HIS A 95 -5.67 -1.94 17.15
N VAL A 96 -5.44 -1.18 16.06
CA VAL A 96 -6.34 -1.14 14.90
C VAL A 96 -6.33 -2.48 14.14
N LEU A 97 -5.21 -3.21 14.18
CA LEU A 97 -5.04 -4.53 13.53
C LEU A 97 -5.73 -5.69 14.25
N VAL A 98 -6.21 -5.45 15.48
CA VAL A 98 -7.00 -6.41 16.27
C VAL A 98 -8.40 -5.88 16.63
N GLY A 99 -8.74 -4.70 16.11
CA GLY A 99 -10.01 -4.04 16.36
C GLY A 99 -11.14 -4.46 15.40
N PRO A 100 -12.27 -3.74 15.40
CA PRO A 100 -13.45 -4.06 14.57
C PRO A 100 -13.18 -4.11 13.06
N THR A 101 -12.18 -3.36 12.58
CA THR A 101 -11.78 -3.28 11.17
C THR A 101 -10.70 -4.30 10.78
N ALA A 102 -10.18 -5.09 11.72
CA ALA A 102 -9.05 -5.99 11.49
C ALA A 102 -9.30 -6.96 10.33
N GLY A 103 -10.50 -7.54 10.25
CA GLY A 103 -10.85 -8.49 9.19
C GLY A 103 -10.70 -7.91 7.78
N TYR A 104 -11.06 -6.63 7.59
CA TYR A 104 -10.86 -5.94 6.32
C TYR A 104 -9.37 -5.73 6.03
N LEU A 105 -8.62 -5.23 7.02
CA LEU A 105 -7.19 -4.94 6.89
C LEU A 105 -6.38 -6.18 6.50
N TRP A 106 -6.61 -7.31 7.18
CA TRP A 106 -5.95 -8.57 6.83
C TRP A 106 -6.46 -9.16 5.51
N GLY A 107 -7.76 -9.01 5.23
CA GLY A 107 -8.36 -9.43 3.96
C GLY A 107 -7.79 -8.71 2.74
N PHE A 108 -7.36 -7.46 2.90
CA PHE A 108 -6.76 -6.67 1.81
C PHE A 108 -5.48 -7.27 1.25
N ILE A 109 -4.73 -8.04 2.04
CA ILE A 109 -3.51 -8.71 1.56
C ILE A 109 -3.88 -9.69 0.44
N PHE A 110 -4.94 -10.47 0.65
CA PHE A 110 -5.43 -11.43 -0.33
C PHE A 110 -6.15 -10.75 -1.50
N ALA A 111 -6.79 -9.60 -1.27
CA ALA A 111 -7.45 -8.83 -2.33
C ALA A 111 -6.46 -8.17 -3.30
N ALA A 112 -5.23 -7.90 -2.86
CA ALA A 112 -4.17 -7.31 -3.69
C ALA A 112 -3.19 -8.34 -4.27
N PHE A 113 -3.43 -9.63 -4.05
CA PHE A 113 -2.65 -10.76 -4.58
C PHE A 113 -3.37 -11.39 -5.76
#